data_AF-A0A387B510-F1
#
_entry.id   AF-A0A387B510-F1
#
_cell.length_a   1.000
_cell.length_b   1.000
_cell.length_c   1.000
_cell.angle_alpha   90.00
_cell.angle_beta   90.00
_cell.angle_gamma   90.00
#
_symmetry.space_group_name_H-M   'P 1'
#
loop_
_entity.id
_entity.type
_entity.pdbx_description
1 polymer ?
#
loop_
_entity_poly.entity_id
_entity_poly.type
_entity_poly.pdbx_seq_one_letter_code
_entity_poly.pdbx_strand_id
1 'polypeptide(L)'
;MTDETPADGIRELRALTAALTSAAESGDTEGLLGPRGGFPLGETVQHAAQSIRYAMEGYPKLSPAVVRHSVGHAVKKVFLRRGAMRHNLAAPVPGAPELDPNAALAASVAELRDAVERLAGFAGELHPHPVYGRCTVPQAASLQAMHLREHLPGLAARVAA
;
A
#
# COMPACT_ATOMS: atom_id res chain seq x y z
N MET A 1 28.74 -3.75 2.62
CA MET A 1 27.33 -4.19 2.62
C MET A 1 26.53 -3.02 3.16
N THR A 2 26.33 -2.01 2.33
CA THR A 2 25.64 -0.78 2.72
C THR A 2 24.14 -1.03 2.59
N ASP A 3 23.49 -0.97 3.75
CA ASP A 3 22.04 -0.95 3.95
C ASP A 3 21.53 0.45 3.57
N GLU A 4 21.45 0.74 2.27
CA GLU A 4 20.74 1.93 1.74
C GLU A 4 19.26 1.57 1.53
N THR A 5 18.24 2.30 2.00
CA THR A 5 18.07 3.02 3.28
C THR A 5 16.59 2.83 3.67
N PRO A 6 16.25 2.32 4.87
CA PRO A 6 14.86 2.14 5.30
C PRO A 6 14.03 3.46 5.38
N ALA A 7 14.69 4.62 5.46
CA ALA A 7 14.04 5.94 5.55
C ALA A 7 13.32 6.40 4.26
N ASP A 8 13.53 5.70 3.13
CA ASP A 8 12.97 6.09 1.84
C ASP A 8 11.50 5.72 1.68
N GLY A 9 11.05 4.63 2.31
CA GLY A 9 9.68 4.11 2.14
C GLY A 9 8.59 5.06 2.61
N ILE A 10 8.75 5.68 3.79
CA ILE A 10 7.76 6.64 4.31
C ILE A 10 7.72 7.90 3.46
N ARG A 11 8.89 8.41 3.04
CA ARG A 11 8.98 9.60 2.18
C ARG A 11 8.29 9.35 0.84
N GLU A 12 8.56 8.22 0.20
CA GLU A 12 7.94 7.83 -1.06
C GLU A 12 6.42 7.64 -0.92
N LEU A 13 5.98 6.93 0.11
CA LEU A 13 4.56 6.71 0.37
C LEU A 13 3.80 8.02 0.59
N ARG A 14 4.39 8.97 1.33
CA ARG A 14 3.84 10.32 1.49
C ARG A 14 3.79 11.08 0.17
N ALA A 15 4.85 11.03 -0.64
CA ALA A 15 4.88 11.72 -1.94
C ALA A 15 3.81 11.20 -2.90
N LEU A 16 3.64 9.87 -3.00
CA LEU A 16 2.58 9.26 -3.80
C LEU A 16 1.18 9.65 -3.30
N THR A 17 0.98 9.68 -1.98
CA THR A 17 -0.29 10.07 -1.38
C THR A 17 -0.60 11.56 -1.59
N ALA A 18 0.42 12.43 -1.54
CA ALA A 18 0.29 13.84 -1.86
C ALA A 18 -0.07 14.06 -3.33
N ALA A 19 0.60 13.37 -4.26
CA ALA A 19 0.26 13.44 -5.69
C ALA A 19 -1.17 12.97 -5.98
N LEU A 20 -1.63 11.92 -5.30
CA LEU A 20 -3.02 11.45 -5.38
C LEU A 20 -4.01 12.46 -4.78
N THR A 21 -3.63 13.14 -3.69
CA THR A 21 -4.44 14.21 -3.09
C THR A 21 -4.63 15.36 -4.08
N SER A 22 -3.54 15.86 -4.67
CA SER A 22 -3.62 16.91 -5.69
C SER A 22 -4.45 16.50 -6.90
N ALA A 23 -4.33 15.25 -7.36
CA ALA A 23 -5.12 14.71 -8.46
C ALA A 23 -6.62 14.65 -8.15
N ALA A 24 -6.98 14.23 -6.93
CA ALA A 24 -8.36 14.16 -6.49
C ALA A 24 -8.99 15.55 -6.32
N GLU A 25 -8.21 16.53 -5.83
CA GLU A 25 -8.66 17.91 -5.66
C GLU A 25 -8.84 18.65 -6.98
N SER A 26 -7.96 18.41 -7.97
CA SER A 26 -8.04 19.05 -9.29
C SER A 26 -8.99 18.33 -10.26
N GLY A 27 -9.40 17.10 -9.93
CA GLY A 27 -10.16 16.23 -10.82
C GLY A 27 -9.31 15.53 -11.91
N ASP A 28 -8.01 15.81 -11.98
CA ASP A 28 -7.06 15.17 -12.90
C ASP A 28 -6.75 13.73 -12.46
N THR A 29 -7.73 12.86 -12.62
CA THR A 29 -7.68 11.45 -12.23
C THR A 29 -7.50 10.51 -13.42
N GLU A 30 -7.50 11.07 -14.63
CA GLU A 30 -7.30 10.31 -15.86
C GLU A 30 -5.90 9.70 -15.91
N GLY A 31 -5.81 8.44 -16.35
CA GLY A 31 -4.54 7.74 -16.47
C GLY A 31 -3.87 7.34 -15.15
N LEU A 32 -4.50 7.58 -13.99
CA LEU A 32 -3.98 7.10 -12.70
C LEU A 32 -3.96 5.57 -12.63
N LEU A 33 -5.04 4.93 -13.10
CA LEU A 33 -5.17 3.47 -13.16
C LEU A 33 -4.46 2.91 -14.39
N GLY A 34 -3.82 1.76 -14.21
CA GLY A 34 -3.23 0.99 -15.31
C GLY A 34 -4.22 0.01 -15.96
N PRO A 35 -3.86 -0.59 -17.11
CA PRO A 35 -4.71 -1.53 -17.84
C PRO A 35 -4.94 -2.88 -17.10
N ARG A 36 -4.15 -3.15 -16.06
CA ARG A 36 -4.34 -4.33 -15.18
C ARG A 36 -5.27 -4.06 -14.00
N GLY A 37 -5.90 -2.89 -13.95
CA GLY A 37 -6.71 -2.42 -12.82
C GLY A 37 -7.69 -3.49 -12.33
N GLY A 38 -7.77 -3.66 -11.01
CA GLY A 38 -8.65 -4.63 -10.37
C GLY A 38 -9.92 -4.03 -9.77
N PHE A 39 -9.86 -2.77 -9.32
CA PHE A 39 -10.98 -2.02 -8.75
C PHE A 39 -11.08 -0.63 -9.39
N PRO A 40 -12.27 0.01 -9.37
CA PRO A 40 -12.42 1.44 -9.61
C PRO A 40 -11.50 2.29 -8.72
N LEU A 41 -11.27 3.55 -9.09
CA LEU A 41 -10.28 4.40 -8.42
C LEU A 41 -10.58 4.59 -6.93
N GLY A 42 -11.83 4.92 -6.56
CA GLY A 42 -12.21 5.09 -5.15
C GLY A 42 -11.95 3.83 -4.33
N GLU A 43 -12.38 2.67 -4.82
CA GLU A 43 -12.17 1.37 -4.18
C GLU A 43 -10.68 0.98 -4.11
N THR A 44 -9.90 1.28 -5.14
CA THR A 44 -8.44 1.08 -5.13
C THR A 44 -7.78 1.87 -4.00
N VAL A 45 -8.21 3.11 -3.78
CA VAL A 45 -7.69 3.97 -2.70
C VAL A 45 -8.12 3.43 -1.33
N GLN A 46 -9.38 3.00 -1.18
CA GLN A 46 -9.86 2.33 0.04
C GLN A 46 -9.05 1.06 0.33
N HIS A 47 -8.78 0.24 -0.68
CA HIS A 47 -7.99 -0.98 -0.56
C HIS A 47 -6.57 -0.69 -0.03
N ALA A 48 -5.91 0.34 -0.58
CA ALA A 48 -4.60 0.77 -0.11
C ALA A 48 -4.66 1.24 1.36
N ALA A 49 -5.67 2.04 1.74
CA ALA A 49 -5.87 2.50 3.10
C ALA A 49 -6.10 1.35 4.09
N GLN A 50 -6.98 0.39 3.75
CA GLN A 50 -7.23 -0.82 4.53
C GLN A 50 -5.93 -1.61 4.75
N SER A 51 -5.14 -1.83 3.70
CA SER A 51 -3.89 -2.57 3.78
C SER A 51 -2.88 -1.93 4.74
N ILE A 52 -2.77 -0.60 4.75
CA ILE A 52 -1.90 0.14 5.68
C ILE A 52 -2.44 0.06 7.10
N ARG A 53 -3.73 0.29 7.30
CA ARG A 53 -4.37 0.22 8.63
C ARG A 53 -4.18 -1.14 9.28
N TYR A 54 -4.38 -2.22 8.54
CA TYR A 54 -4.21 -3.58 9.07
C TYR A 54 -2.76 -3.95 9.39
N ALA A 55 -1.77 -3.26 8.85
CA ALA A 55 -0.40 -3.40 9.33
C ALA A 55 -0.27 -2.98 10.82
N MET A 56 -1.05 -1.97 11.24
CA MET A 56 -1.06 -1.46 12.62
C MET A 56 -2.15 -2.09 13.50
N GLU A 57 -3.30 -2.43 12.92
CA GLU A 57 -4.50 -2.88 13.65
C GLU A 57 -4.65 -4.41 13.64
N GLY A 58 -3.95 -5.11 12.75
CA GLY A 58 -4.01 -6.56 12.59
C GLY A 58 -4.94 -7.02 11.47
N TYR A 59 -4.42 -7.86 10.57
CA TYR A 59 -5.21 -8.40 9.45
C TYR A 59 -6.27 -9.40 9.94
N PRO A 60 -7.51 -9.36 9.39
CA PRO A 60 -8.61 -10.22 9.84
C PRO A 60 -8.35 -11.71 9.60
N LYS A 61 -7.63 -12.06 8.52
CA LYS A 61 -7.29 -13.43 8.17
C LYS A 61 -5.83 -13.55 7.75
N LEU A 62 -5.10 -14.44 8.43
CA LEU A 62 -3.70 -14.75 8.12
C LEU A 62 -3.58 -16.05 7.32
N SER A 63 -2.63 -16.12 6.40
CA SER A 63 -2.22 -17.39 5.79
C SER A 63 -1.53 -18.30 6.82
N PRO A 64 -1.41 -19.62 6.62
CA PRO A 64 -0.70 -20.50 7.54
C PRO A 64 0.72 -20.02 7.88
N ALA A 65 1.18 -20.30 9.10
CA ALA A 65 2.49 -19.83 9.59
C ALA A 65 3.65 -20.26 8.67
N VAL A 66 3.61 -21.49 8.15
CA VAL A 66 4.62 -22.01 7.20
C VAL A 66 4.76 -21.13 5.96
N VAL A 67 3.65 -20.61 5.42
CA VAL A 67 3.67 -19.72 4.24
C VAL A 67 4.38 -18.41 4.59
N ARG A 68 4.02 -17.82 5.74
CA ARG A 68 4.57 -16.52 6.19
C ARG A 68 6.06 -16.59 6.51
N HIS A 69 6.53 -17.73 7.02
CA HIS A 69 7.92 -17.93 7.42
C HIS A 69 8.82 -18.49 6.31
N SER A 70 8.27 -18.89 5.15
CA SER A 70 9.05 -19.43 4.04
C SER A 70 8.90 -18.60 2.76
N VAL A 71 7.99 -19.00 1.86
CA VAL A 71 7.75 -18.38 0.54
C VAL A 71 7.44 -16.90 0.70
N GLY A 72 6.59 -16.55 1.67
CA GLY A 72 6.22 -15.17 1.94
C GLY A 72 7.40 -14.28 2.34
N HIS A 73 8.31 -14.80 3.17
CA HIS A 73 9.53 -14.09 3.56
C HIS A 73 10.48 -13.89 2.38
N ALA A 74 10.62 -14.90 1.51
CA ALA A 74 11.42 -14.80 0.30
C ALA A 74 10.84 -13.75 -0.68
N VAL A 75 9.53 -13.77 -0.91
CA VAL A 75 8.83 -12.78 -1.76
C VAL A 75 9.04 -11.37 -1.23
N LYS A 76 8.89 -11.15 0.09
CA LYS A 76 9.17 -9.85 0.73
C LYS A 76 10.58 -9.37 0.40
N LYS A 77 11.58 -10.23 0.57
CA LYS A 77 12.99 -9.87 0.29
C LYS A 77 13.22 -9.50 -1.17
N VAL A 78 12.59 -10.22 -2.10
CA VAL A 78 12.66 -9.91 -3.53
C VAL A 78 12.04 -8.55 -3.84
N PHE A 79 10.85 -8.26 -3.32
CA PHE A 79 10.19 -6.97 -3.53
C PHE A 79 11.00 -5.81 -2.96
N LEU A 80 11.45 -5.93 -1.71
CA LEU A 80 12.29 -4.91 -1.08
C LEU A 80 13.59 -4.66 -1.85
N ARG A 81 14.24 -5.73 -2.35
CA ARG A 81 15.46 -5.61 -3.16
C ARG A 81 15.20 -4.97 -4.53
N ARG A 82 14.05 -5.25 -5.15
CA ARG A 82 13.71 -4.78 -6.50
C ARG A 82 13.12 -3.37 -6.50
N GLY A 83 12.52 -2.94 -5.39
CA GLY A 83 11.77 -1.68 -5.35
C GLY A 83 10.46 -1.73 -6.17
N ALA A 84 9.97 -2.93 -6.50
CA ALA A 84 8.72 -3.16 -7.23
C ALA A 84 8.11 -4.49 -6.82
N MET A 85 6.78 -4.58 -6.85
CA MET A 85 6.04 -5.82 -6.63
C MET A 85 5.34 -6.31 -7.88
N ARG A 86 4.58 -7.40 -7.74
CA ARG A 86 3.50 -7.82 -8.66
C ARG A 86 2.55 -8.72 -7.89
N HIS A 87 1.27 -8.39 -7.88
CA HIS A 87 0.24 -9.23 -7.28
C HIS A 87 -1.08 -9.16 -8.06
N ASN A 88 -2.08 -9.92 -7.60
CA ASN A 88 -3.43 -9.85 -8.13
C ASN A 88 -4.10 -8.54 -7.65
N LEU A 89 -4.31 -7.61 -8.58
CA LEU A 89 -4.88 -6.29 -8.31
C LEU A 89 -6.37 -6.31 -7.97
N ALA A 90 -7.07 -7.42 -8.21
CA ALA A 90 -8.48 -7.62 -7.86
C ALA A 90 -8.68 -8.43 -6.58
N ALA A 91 -7.60 -8.78 -5.87
CA ALA A 91 -7.70 -9.54 -4.62
C ALA A 91 -8.02 -8.59 -3.45
N PRO A 92 -9.16 -8.74 -2.76
CA PRO A 92 -9.44 -7.96 -1.56
C PRO A 92 -8.52 -8.38 -0.41
N VAL A 93 -8.46 -7.55 0.64
CA VAL A 93 -7.80 -7.96 1.89
C VAL A 93 -8.62 -9.10 2.52
N PRO A 94 -8.04 -10.29 2.76
CA PRO A 94 -8.81 -11.43 3.24
C PRO A 94 -9.52 -11.16 4.58
N GLY A 95 -10.85 -11.25 4.57
CA GLY A 95 -11.70 -11.05 5.75
C GLY A 95 -11.92 -9.59 6.15
N ALA A 96 -11.46 -8.61 5.37
CA ALA A 96 -11.80 -7.21 5.56
C ALA A 96 -13.24 -6.92 5.10
N PRO A 97 -13.87 -5.83 5.59
CA PRO A 97 -15.12 -5.32 5.02
C PRO A 97 -14.99 -5.05 3.52
N GLU A 98 -16.09 -5.22 2.80
CA GLU A 98 -16.17 -4.88 1.37
C GLU A 98 -15.89 -3.40 1.14
N LEU A 99 -15.31 -3.10 -0.03
CA LEU A 99 -15.05 -1.72 -0.46
C LEU A 99 -16.38 -1.07 -0.83
N ASP A 100 -16.56 0.21 -0.48
CA ASP A 100 -17.79 0.94 -0.80
C ASP A 100 -17.68 1.59 -2.19
N PRO A 101 -18.45 1.12 -3.19
CA PRO A 101 -18.42 1.69 -4.54
C PRO A 101 -19.02 3.11 -4.61
N ASN A 102 -19.74 3.54 -3.57
CA ASN A 102 -20.41 4.85 -3.53
C ASN A 102 -19.63 5.90 -2.72
N ALA A 103 -18.53 5.51 -2.08
CA ALA A 103 -17.72 6.45 -1.32
C ALA A 103 -17.12 7.52 -2.24
N ALA A 104 -17.21 8.78 -1.82
CA ALA A 104 -16.58 9.87 -2.56
C ALA A 104 -15.05 9.68 -2.60
N LEU A 105 -14.44 9.88 -3.77
CA LEU A 105 -12.99 9.73 -3.94
C LEU A 105 -12.19 10.56 -2.92
N ALA A 106 -12.63 11.80 -2.65
CA ALA A 106 -12.01 12.67 -1.66
C ALA A 106 -12.00 12.06 -0.25
N ALA A 107 -13.06 11.34 0.14
CA ALA A 107 -13.12 10.65 1.42
C ALA A 107 -12.14 9.48 1.46
N SER A 108 -12.09 8.65 0.41
CA SER A 108 -11.13 7.54 0.32
C SER A 108 -9.67 8.04 0.35
N VAL A 109 -9.36 9.14 -0.32
CA VAL A 109 -8.02 9.75 -0.30
C VAL A 109 -7.67 10.30 1.08
N ALA A 110 -8.63 10.90 1.78
CA ALA A 110 -8.43 11.36 3.15
C ALA A 110 -8.13 10.19 4.11
N GLU A 111 -8.82 9.05 3.96
CA GLU A 111 -8.55 7.84 4.73
C GLU A 111 -7.16 7.26 4.45
N LEU A 112 -6.74 7.23 3.17
CA LEU A 112 -5.39 6.80 2.81
C LEU A 112 -4.33 7.72 3.45
N ARG A 113 -4.53 9.03 3.38
CA ARG A 113 -3.62 10.02 3.99
C ARG A 113 -3.52 9.82 5.51
N ASP A 114 -4.64 9.64 6.20
CA ASP A 114 -4.65 9.33 7.62
C ASP A 114 -3.87 8.05 7.93
N ALA A 115 -4.12 6.97 7.17
CA ALA A 115 -3.43 5.70 7.36
C ALA A 115 -1.90 5.83 7.17
N VAL A 116 -1.46 6.60 6.18
CA VAL A 116 -0.04 6.86 5.91
C VAL A 116 0.61 7.64 7.05
N GLU A 117 -0.03 8.70 7.55
CA GLU A 117 0.50 9.49 8.65
C GLU A 117 0.52 8.72 9.97
N ARG A 118 -0.51 7.90 10.24
CA ARG A 118 -0.53 6.99 11.38
C ARG A 118 0.61 5.96 11.31
N LEU A 119 0.88 5.37 10.14
CA LEU A 119 2.00 4.46 9.95
C LEU A 119 3.34 5.15 10.18
N ALA A 120 3.49 6.39 9.68
CA ALA A 120 4.72 7.16 9.82
C ALA A 120 5.03 7.52 11.29
N GLY A 121 4.00 7.75 12.10
CA GLY A 121 4.11 8.00 13.54
C GLY A 121 4.05 6.74 14.41
N PHE A 122 3.94 5.54 13.83
CA PHE A 122 3.70 4.32 14.60
C PHE A 122 4.95 3.87 15.35
N ALA A 123 4.87 3.88 16.69
CA ALA A 123 5.96 3.46 17.58
C ALA A 123 5.84 2.01 18.09
N GLY A 124 4.77 1.31 17.70
CA GLY A 124 4.51 -0.07 18.12
C GLY A 124 5.12 -1.13 17.20
N GLU A 125 4.97 -2.40 17.59
CA GLU A 125 5.23 -3.52 16.68
C GLU A 125 4.07 -3.68 15.69
N LEU A 126 4.37 -3.77 14.40
CA LEU A 126 3.36 -4.06 13.39
C LEU A 126 2.88 -5.51 13.49
N HIS A 127 1.60 -5.70 13.16
CA HIS A 127 1.02 -7.03 13.03
C HIS A 127 1.58 -7.76 11.80
N PRO A 128 1.62 -9.11 11.82
CA PRO A 128 2.15 -9.87 10.70
C PRO A 128 1.29 -9.71 9.45
N HIS A 129 1.93 -9.44 8.31
CA HIS A 129 1.28 -9.45 7.01
C HIS A 129 0.79 -10.87 6.67
N PRO A 130 -0.39 -11.05 6.01
CA PRO A 130 -0.95 -12.37 5.71
C PRO A 130 -0.01 -13.24 4.89
N VAL A 131 0.84 -12.62 4.06
CA VAL A 131 1.83 -13.31 3.22
C VAL A 131 3.25 -13.12 3.76
N TYR A 132 3.66 -11.91 4.13
CA TYR A 132 5.08 -11.59 4.33
C TYR A 132 5.58 -11.85 5.76
N GLY A 133 4.67 -12.14 6.69
CA GLY A 133 5.00 -12.22 8.11
C GLY A 133 5.35 -10.85 8.69
N ARG A 134 6.27 -10.81 9.65
CA ARG A 134 6.67 -9.57 10.35
C ARG A 134 7.36 -8.59 9.40
N CYS A 135 7.01 -7.31 9.55
CA CYS A 135 7.63 -6.18 8.87
C CYS A 135 7.99 -5.11 9.89
N THR A 136 9.10 -4.40 9.68
CA THR A 136 9.35 -3.12 10.37
C THR A 136 8.51 -2.02 9.73
N VAL A 137 8.30 -0.89 10.41
CA VAL A 137 7.61 0.29 9.83
C VAL A 137 8.23 0.72 8.50
N PRO A 138 9.56 0.88 8.38
CA PRO A 138 10.21 1.12 7.10
C PRO A 138 9.89 0.10 5.99
N GLN A 139 9.96 -1.20 6.30
CA GLN A 139 9.67 -2.25 5.33
C GLN A 139 8.21 -2.20 4.89
N ALA A 140 7.29 -2.01 5.83
CA ALA A 140 5.87 -1.87 5.54
C ALA A 140 5.61 -0.65 4.65
N ALA A 141 6.23 0.49 4.94
CA ALA A 141 6.11 1.69 4.13
C ALA A 141 6.60 1.49 2.69
N SER A 142 7.78 0.89 2.50
CA SER A 142 8.29 0.57 1.16
C SER A 142 7.39 -0.41 0.40
N LEU A 143 6.87 -1.44 1.08
CA LEU A 143 5.91 -2.38 0.49
C LEU A 143 4.61 -1.66 0.11
N GLN A 144 4.10 -0.76 0.95
CA GLN A 144 2.87 -0.02 0.66
C GLN A 144 3.07 1.03 -0.45
N ALA A 145 4.24 1.63 -0.58
CA ALA A 145 4.59 2.49 -1.72
C ALA A 145 4.62 1.69 -3.03
N MET A 146 5.28 0.52 -3.03
CA MET A 146 5.27 -0.39 -4.17
C MET A 146 3.85 -0.86 -4.53
N HIS A 147 3.02 -1.11 -3.51
CA HIS A 147 1.62 -1.54 -3.66
C HIS A 147 0.80 -0.44 -4.32
N LEU A 148 0.92 0.80 -3.84
CA LEU A 148 0.24 1.95 -4.42
C LEU A 148 0.69 2.22 -5.86
N ARG A 149 1.98 2.10 -6.17
CA ARG A 149 2.50 2.20 -7.55
C ARG A 149 2.00 1.10 -8.48
N GLU A 150 1.83 -0.12 -7.98
CA GLU A 150 1.29 -1.23 -8.76
C GLU A 150 -0.16 -0.96 -9.17
N HIS A 151 -0.97 -0.51 -8.21
CA HIS A 151 -2.38 -0.17 -8.42
C HIS A 151 -2.56 1.09 -9.27
N LEU A 152 -1.77 2.13 -9.00
CA LEU A 152 -1.86 3.45 -9.59
C LEU A 152 -0.56 3.84 -10.31
N PRO A 153 -0.19 3.16 -11.41
CA PRO A 153 1.08 3.41 -12.10
C PRO A 153 1.19 4.85 -12.62
N GLY A 154 0.08 5.54 -12.88
CA GLY A 154 0.08 6.95 -13.28
C GLY A 154 0.62 7.89 -12.19
N LEU A 155 0.50 7.54 -10.89
CA LEU A 155 1.09 8.32 -9.80
C LEU A 155 2.62 8.29 -9.83
N ALA A 156 3.20 7.14 -10.14
CA ALA A 156 4.66 7.00 -10.19
C ALA A 156 5.28 7.94 -11.22
N ALA A 157 4.60 8.12 -12.37
CA ALA A 157 5.02 9.07 -13.40
C ALA A 157 4.94 10.53 -12.93
N ARG A 158 3.96 10.87 -12.07
CA ARG A 158 3.76 12.23 -11.54
C ARG A 158 4.76 12.61 -10.44
N VAL A 159 5.24 11.63 -9.66
CA VAL A 159 6.23 11.88 -8.58
C VAL A 159 7.67 11.85 -9.10
N ALA A 160 7.91 11.23 -10.27
CA ALA A 160 9.23 11.19 -10.91
C ALA A 160 9.54 12.42 -11.79
N ALA A 161 8.55 13.28 -12.04
CA ALA A 161 8.65 14.52 -12.82
C ALA A 161 8.99 15.71 -11.91
#